data_AF-A0A1U7PSA0-F1
#
_entry.id   AF-A0A1U7PSA0-F1
#
_cell.length_a   1.000
_cell.length_b   1.000
_cell.length_c   1.000
_cell.angle_alpha   90.00
_cell.angle_beta   90.00
_cell.angle_gamma   90.00
#
_symmetry.space_group_name_H-M   'P 1'
#
loop_
_entity.id
_entity.type
_entity.pdbx_description
1 polymer ?
#
loop_
_entity_poly.entity_id
_entity_poly.type
_entity_poly.pdbx_seq_one_letter_code
_entity_poly.pdbx_strand_id
1 'polypeptide(L)' 'MGTIKVKYTSKKQLSTLKKVLSALDFEFSEEEFKNPSPSGDKWFENPKNLEMIDIGISDLKSGKKTVLTKELQKELLGL' A
#
# COMPACT_ATOMS: atom_id res chain seq x y z
N MET A 1 5.58 -18.33 8.76
CA MET A 1 6.70 -17.54 8.20
C MET A 1 6.51 -16.09 8.59
N GLY A 2 7.52 -15.46 9.19
CA GLY A 2 7.46 -14.04 9.58
C GLY A 2 8.01 -13.16 8.47
N THR A 3 7.42 -11.98 8.26
CA THR A 3 7.87 -10.99 7.28
C THR A 3 8.62 -9.86 7.98
N ILE A 4 9.80 -9.50 7.47
CA ILE A 4 10.61 -8.38 7.97
C ILE A 4 10.60 -7.26 6.93
N LYS A 5 10.11 -6.07 7.31
CA LYS A 5 10.15 -4.88 6.45
C LYS A 5 11.45 -4.11 6.68
N VAL A 6 12.27 -3.96 5.65
CA VAL A 6 13.55 -3.24 5.70
C VAL A 6 13.49 -2.04 4.75
N LYS A 7 13.80 -0.84 5.26
CA LYS A 7 13.95 0.37 4.42
C LYS A 7 15.41 0.50 3.98
N TYR A 8 15.62 0.83 2.71
CA TYR A 8 16.92 1.18 2.14
C TYR A 8 16.80 2.47 1.34
N THR A 9 17.89 3.23 1.27
CA THR A 9 17.92 4.54 0.60
C THR A 9 18.80 4.53 -0.66
N SER A 10 19.55 3.44 -0.91
CA SER A 10 20.42 3.33 -2.08
C SER A 10 20.44 1.93 -2.68
N LYS A 11 20.72 1.86 -4.00
CA LYS A 11 20.92 0.60 -4.72
C LYS A 11 22.07 -0.24 -4.14
N LYS A 12 23.11 0.41 -3.57
CA LYS A 12 24.24 -0.27 -2.92
C LYS A 12 23.84 -0.98 -1.63
N GLN A 13 22.97 -0.36 -0.82
CA GLN A 13 22.42 -1.00 0.37
C GLN A 13 21.57 -2.22 0.00
N LEU A 14 20.69 -2.06 -1.00
CA LEU A 14 19.87 -3.16 -1.50
C LEU A 14 20.70 -4.34 -2.02
N SER A 15 21.74 -4.07 -2.82
CA SER A 15 22.60 -5.14 -3.35
C SER A 15 23.39 -5.87 -2.26
N THR A 16 23.82 -5.16 -1.23
CA THR A 16 24.49 -5.75 -0.07
C THR A 16 23.52 -6.62 0.73
N LEU A 17 22.31 -6.13 0.98
CA LEU A 17 21.27 -6.88 1.69
C LEU A 17 20.89 -8.18 0.95
N LYS A 18 20.70 -8.11 -0.37
CA LYS A 18 20.41 -9.29 -1.21
C LYS A 18 21.49 -10.38 -1.08
N LYS A 19 22.78 -9.99 -1.03
CA LYS A 19 23.89 -10.94 -0.83
C LYS A 19 23.86 -11.62 0.53
N VAL A 20 23.60 -10.86 1.60
CA VAL A 20 23.54 -11.41 2.96
C VAL A 20 22.35 -12.36 3.12
N LEU A 21 21.17 -11.97 2.65
CA LEU A 21 19.97 -12.81 2.73
C LEU A 21 20.12 -14.10 1.94
N SER A 22 20.68 -14.02 0.73
CA SER A 22 20.97 -15.20 -0.08
C SER A 22 21.99 -16.13 0.57
N ALA A 23 23.00 -15.60 1.28
CA ALA A 23 23.97 -16.42 2.01
C ALA A 23 23.36 -17.13 3.23
N LEU A 24 22.20 -16.68 3.68
CA LEU A 24 21.46 -17.24 4.81
C LEU A 24 20.24 -18.06 4.37
N ASP A 25 20.09 -18.35 3.07
CA ASP A 25 18.94 -19.05 2.47
C ASP A 25 17.58 -18.40 2.79
N PHE A 26 17.56 -17.07 2.91
CA PHE A 26 16.30 -16.33 3.01
C PHE A 26 15.76 -16.00 1.62
N GLU A 27 14.47 -16.28 1.43
CA GLU A 27 13.71 -15.73 0.31
C GLU A 27 13.45 -14.24 0.53
N PHE A 28 13.65 -13.45 -0.52
CA PHE A 28 13.43 -12.00 -0.53
C PHE A 28 12.57 -11.61 -1.73
N SER A 29 11.52 -10.84 -1.49
CA SER A 29 10.72 -10.19 -2.52
C SER A 29 10.80 -8.67 -2.38
N GLU A 30 11.09 -7.98 -3.48
CA GLU A 30 11.02 -6.52 -3.53
C GLU A 30 9.57 -6.12 -3.81
N GLU A 31 8.89 -5.53 -2.82
CA GLU A 31 7.65 -4.81 -3.08
C GLU A 31 8.01 -3.47 -3.72
N GLU A 32 8.10 -3.43 -5.04
CA GLU A 32 8.15 -2.17 -5.77
C GLU A 32 6.77 -1.53 -5.68
N PHE A 33 6.64 -0.52 -4.80
CA PHE A 33 5.45 0.32 -4.79
C PHE A 33 5.42 1.12 -6.09
N LYS A 34 4.63 0.66 -7.05
CA LYS A 34 4.31 1.41 -8.25
C LYS A 34 3.17 2.36 -7.93
N ASN A 35 3.35 3.65 -8.24
CA ASN A 35 2.28 4.62 -8.14
C ASN A 35 1.05 4.06 -8.88
N PRO A 36 -0.09 3.83 -8.20
CA PRO A 36 -1.25 3.20 -8.80
C PRO A 36 -1.94 4.12 -9.83
N SER A 37 -1.63 5.41 -9.82
CA SER A 37 -2.13 6.36 -10.81
C SER A 37 -1.40 6.20 -12.14
N PRO A 38 -2.11 5.91 -13.25
CA PRO A 38 -1.51 5.85 -14.58
C PRO A 38 -0.85 7.16 -15.03
N SER A 39 -1.27 8.30 -14.46
CA SER A 39 -0.68 9.62 -14.74
C SER A 39 0.50 9.98 -13.83
N GLY A 40 0.85 9.14 -12.85
CA GLY A 40 1.91 9.43 -11.89
C GLY A 40 1.53 10.51 -10.87
N ASP A 41 0.27 10.52 -10.43
CA ASP A 41 -0.22 11.50 -9.45
C ASP A 41 0.58 11.39 -8.13
N LYS A 42 1.30 12.47 -7.79
CA LYS A 42 2.14 12.58 -6.59
C LYS A 42 1.35 12.40 -5.29
N TRP A 43 0.03 12.53 -5.33
CA TRP A 43 -0.82 12.22 -4.19
C TRP A 43 -0.53 10.81 -3.65
N PHE A 44 -0.29 9.81 -4.53
CA PHE A 44 0.02 8.43 -4.13
C PHE A 44 1.49 8.21 -3.74
N GLU A 45 2.35 9.21 -3.87
CA GLU A 45 3.75 9.12 -3.42
C GLU A 45 3.91 9.57 -1.96
N ASN A 46 2.90 10.27 -1.42
CA ASN A 46 2.91 10.75 -0.04
C ASN A 46 2.50 9.61 0.93
N PRO A 47 3.38 9.18 1.86
CA PRO A 47 3.06 8.11 2.80
C PRO A 47 1.83 8.38 3.66
N LYS A 48 1.57 9.64 4.02
CA LYS A 48 0.37 10.01 4.80
C LYS A 48 -0.91 9.77 4.01
N ASN A 49 -0.85 9.94 2.69
CA ASN A 49 -2.00 9.71 1.82
C ASN A 49 -2.27 8.22 1.65
N LEU A 50 -1.21 7.41 1.57
CA LEU A 50 -1.33 5.96 1.54
C LEU A 50 -1.92 5.41 2.86
N GLU A 51 -1.53 5.97 4.00
CA GLU A 51 -2.11 5.63 5.29
C GLU A 51 -3.63 5.91 5.34
N MET A 52 -4.11 6.97 4.68
CA MET A 52 -5.55 7.23 4.57
C MET A 52 -6.29 6.11 3.81
N ILE A 53 -5.66 5.49 2.80
CA ILE A 53 -6.24 4.36 2.08
C ILE A 53 -6.39 3.16 3.03
N ASP A 54 -5.33 2.84 3.78
CA ASP A 54 -5.34 1.72 4.73
C ASP A 54 -6.41 1.92 5.82
N ILE A 55 -6.54 3.14 6.35
CA ILE A 55 -7.61 3.51 7.28
C ILE A 55 -8.98 3.30 6.64
N GLY A 56 -9.17 3.75 5.40
CA GLY A 56 -10.42 3.56 4.65
C GLY A 56 -10.80 2.09 4.49
N ILE A 57 -9.83 1.24 4.16
CA ILE A 57 -10.03 -0.22 4.06
C ILE A 57 -10.40 -0.81 5.42
N SER A 58 -9.76 -0.39 6.50
CA SER A 58 -10.08 -0.84 7.87
C SER A 58 -11.48 -0.40 8.31
N ASP A 59 -11.88 0.84 8.01
CA ASP A 59 -13.21 1.36 8.30
C ASP A 59 -14.30 0.56 7.55
N LEU A 60 -14.04 0.16 6.30
CA LEU A 60 -14.95 -0.70 5.53
C LEU A 60 -15.05 -2.11 6.14
N LYS A 61 -13.91 -2.73 6.48
CA LYS A 61 -13.87 -4.07 7.09
C LYS A 61 -14.55 -4.13 8.45
N SER A 62 -14.46 -3.05 9.23
CA SER A 62 -15.11 -2.94 10.54
C SER A 62 -16.60 -2.55 10.46
N GLY A 63 -17.12 -2.24 9.27
CA GLY A 63 -18.51 -1.82 9.07
C GLY A 63 -18.81 -0.37 9.49
N LYS A 64 -17.79 0.41 9.86
CA LYS A 64 -17.93 1.84 10.17
C LYS A 64 -18.29 2.67 8.94
N LYS A 65 -17.82 2.24 7.77
CA LYS A 65 -18.20 2.80 6.46
C LYS A 65 -18.86 1.72 5.63
N THR A 66 -19.75 2.14 4.73
CA THR A 66 -20.36 1.27 3.73
C THR A 66 -20.00 1.75 2.33
N VAL A 67 -20.11 0.86 1.35
CA VAL A 67 -19.94 1.19 -0.05
C VAL A 67 -21.14 2.05 -0.48
N LEU A 68 -20.85 3.23 -1.04
CA LEU A 68 -21.89 4.06 -1.64
C LEU A 68 -22.32 3.45 -2.98
N THR A 69 -23.40 2.66 -2.95
CA THR A 69 -24.02 2.14 -4.17
C THR A 69 -24.75 3.25 -4.91
N LYS A 70 -25.07 3.04 -6.19
CA LYS A 70 -25.84 4.02 -6.97
C LYS A 70 -27.24 4.23 -6.38
N GLU A 71 -27.84 3.17 -5.86
CA GLU A 71 -29.15 3.18 -5.23
C GLU A 71 -29.10 4.01 -3.94
N LEU A 72 -28.12 3.73 -3.07
CA LEU A 72 -27.92 4.48 -1.83
C LEU A 72 -27.58 5.95 -2.10
N GLN A 73 -26.79 6.21 -3.15
CA GLN A 73 -26.49 7.57 -3.59
C GLN A 73 -27.77 8.33 -4.00
N LYS A 74 -28.64 7.70 -4.79
CA LYS A 74 -29.92 8.31 -5.20
C LYS A 74 -30.81 8.58 -3.99
N GLU A 75 -30.94 7.62 -3.08
CA GLU A 75 -31.69 7.77 -1.84
C GLU A 75 -31.19 8.96 -1.01
N LEU A 76 -29.88 9.04 -0.77
CA LEU A 76 -29.27 10.12 0.02
C LEU A 76 -29.37 11.50 -0.64
N LEU A 77 -29.43 11.55 -1.98
CA LEU A 77 -29.56 12.78 -2.75
C LEU A 77 -31.01 13.15 -3.10
N GLY A 78 -31.99 12.31 -2.75
CA GLY A 78 -33.40 12.52 -3.07
C GLY A 78 -33.73 12.40 -4.57
N LEU A 79 -33.03 11.53 -5.30
CA LEU A 79 -33.15 11.32 -6.75
C LEU A 79 -33.83 10.00 -7.12
#